data_AF-A0A7U9J9J5-F1
#
_entry.id   AF-A0A7U9J9J5-F1
#
_cell.length_a   1.000
_cell.length_b   1.000
_cell.length_c   1.000
_cell.angle_alpha   90.00
_cell.angle_beta   90.00
_cell.angle_gamma   90.00
#
_symmetry.space_group_name_H-M   'P 1'
#
loop_
_entity.id
_entity.type
_entity.pdbx_description
1 polymer ?
#
loop_
_entity_poly.entity_id
_entity_poly.type
_entity_poly.pdbx_seq_one_letter_code
_entity_poly.pdbx_strand_id
1 'polypeptide(L)'
;MSFVMTYEDAIDEHFGQASIYIDACFILAYMDSDDPRGDKVCEILQKWHNEGVTKLGISTHVFGEVVHNLFIQEILLPLEIYHKNQSNLHSKSRQNHPLGELEESVPFLYNVWKKHIPKFYKKNVSINISELIKFVKMNYPSQRNKLQIFYNSSIDRYNEFLSAIRQHFRIEFLTTDANIQDLALAQMRLLQLEAYDALHYAIATYHHYDYFATLDGDFVHALYNQDLDLAPITKIVKIA
;
A
#
# COMPACT_ATOMS: atom_id res chain seq x y z
N MET A 1 5.56 13.36 -26.52
CA MET A 1 5.67 13.39 -25.05
C MET A 1 5.60 11.96 -24.55
N SER A 2 6.42 11.58 -23.57
CA SER A 2 6.44 10.21 -23.04
C SER A 2 5.13 9.90 -22.31
N PHE A 3 4.62 8.68 -22.50
CA PHE A 3 3.43 8.14 -21.83
C PHE A 3 3.66 7.94 -20.31
N VAL A 4 4.91 7.66 -19.93
CA VAL A 4 5.36 7.54 -18.53
C VAL A 4 6.35 8.66 -18.25
N MET A 5 6.10 9.40 -17.18
CA MET A 5 6.90 10.49 -16.65
C MET A 5 7.70 9.98 -15.46
N THR A 6 9.02 10.19 -15.45
CA THR A 6 9.83 9.86 -14.26
C THR A 6 9.58 10.88 -13.14
N TYR A 7 10.14 10.61 -11.97
CA TYR A 7 10.16 11.57 -10.88
C TYR A 7 10.79 12.90 -11.30
N GLU A 8 11.93 12.85 -11.99
CA GLU A 8 12.66 14.05 -12.44
C GLU A 8 11.84 14.85 -13.44
N ASP A 9 11.19 14.18 -14.40
CA ASP A 9 10.27 14.84 -15.32
C ASP A 9 9.08 15.48 -14.58
N ALA A 10 8.56 14.79 -13.55
CA ALA A 10 7.42 15.26 -12.76
C ALA A 10 7.74 16.49 -11.92
N ILE A 11 8.97 16.67 -11.46
CA ILE A 11 9.37 17.87 -10.73
C ILE A 11 9.28 19.12 -11.62
N ASP A 12 9.57 18.98 -12.91
CA ASP A 12 9.52 20.08 -13.88
C ASP A 12 8.14 20.28 -14.52
N GLU A 13 7.26 19.27 -14.49
CA GLU A 13 5.88 19.36 -15.01
C GLU A 13 5.01 20.28 -14.15
N HIS A 14 4.10 21.02 -14.79
CA HIS A 14 3.07 21.81 -14.10
C HIS A 14 1.74 21.04 -14.01
N PHE A 15 1.28 20.74 -12.80
CA PHE A 15 0.06 19.98 -12.53
C PHE A 15 -1.17 20.86 -12.29
N GLY A 16 -1.14 22.15 -12.63
CA GLY A 16 -2.21 23.10 -12.35
C GLY A 16 -3.60 22.57 -12.75
N GLN A 17 -4.50 22.45 -11.76
CA GLN A 17 -5.87 21.94 -11.90
C GLN A 17 -6.01 20.47 -12.34
N ALA A 18 -4.92 19.71 -12.40
CA ALA A 18 -4.96 18.31 -12.79
C ALA A 18 -5.73 17.46 -11.77
N SER A 19 -6.27 16.34 -12.26
CA SER A 19 -6.82 15.25 -11.48
C SER A 19 -5.84 14.09 -11.45
N ILE A 20 -5.56 13.56 -10.26
CA ILE A 20 -4.53 12.54 -10.08
C ILE A 20 -5.11 11.32 -9.36
N TYR A 21 -5.06 10.15 -9.99
CA TYR A 21 -5.37 8.88 -9.34
C TYR A 21 -4.13 8.38 -8.62
N ILE A 22 -4.29 7.94 -7.38
CA ILE A 22 -3.18 7.47 -6.53
C ILE A 22 -3.25 5.96 -6.35
N ASP A 23 -2.13 5.30 -6.63
CA ASP A 23 -1.92 3.88 -6.40
C ASP A 23 -1.69 3.51 -4.92
N ALA A 24 -1.90 2.25 -4.55
CA ALA A 24 -1.73 1.76 -3.19
C ALA A 24 -0.29 1.89 -2.69
N CYS A 25 0.70 1.59 -3.53
CA CYS A 25 2.12 1.68 -3.17
C CYS A 25 2.53 3.12 -2.81
N PHE A 26 1.94 4.13 -3.45
CA PHE A 26 2.17 5.54 -3.17
C PHE A 26 1.70 5.91 -1.76
N ILE A 27 0.49 5.47 -1.36
CA ILE A 27 -0.04 5.71 -0.02
C ILE A 27 0.81 4.97 1.02
N LEU A 28 1.19 3.72 0.76
CA LEU A 28 1.98 2.92 1.68
C LEU A 28 3.36 3.56 1.95
N ALA A 29 4.05 4.03 0.91
CA ALA A 29 5.34 4.72 1.06
C ALA A 29 5.20 6.06 1.79
N TYR A 30 4.08 6.77 1.63
CA TYR A 30 3.81 7.98 2.43
C TYR A 30 3.62 7.66 3.93
N MET A 31 2.97 6.54 4.24
CA MET A 31 2.62 6.14 5.61
C MET A 31 3.73 5.40 6.36
N ASP A 32 4.79 4.99 5.67
CA ASP A 32 5.92 4.25 6.22
C ASP A 32 7.15 5.17 6.32
N SER A 33 7.53 5.54 7.54
CA SER A 33 8.68 6.41 7.81
C SER A 33 10.02 5.80 7.41
N ASP A 34 10.07 4.47 7.22
CA ASP A 34 11.28 3.75 6.83
C ASP A 34 11.32 3.46 5.31
N ASP A 35 10.27 3.82 4.54
CA ASP A 35 10.30 3.65 3.08
C ASP A 35 11.22 4.70 2.43
N PRO A 36 12.27 4.29 1.71
CA PRO A 36 13.25 5.21 1.11
C PRO A 36 12.65 6.14 0.03
N ARG A 37 11.41 5.86 -0.43
CA ARG A 37 10.69 6.66 -1.42
C ARG A 37 9.74 7.67 -0.78
N GLY A 38 9.54 7.61 0.54
CA GLY A 38 8.60 8.48 1.27
C GLY A 38 8.88 9.98 1.08
N ASP A 39 10.16 10.37 1.04
CA ASP A 39 10.56 11.76 0.81
C ASP A 39 10.10 12.29 -0.56
N LYS A 40 10.29 11.49 -1.62
CA LYS A 40 9.85 11.83 -2.99
C LYS A 40 8.33 11.96 -3.07
N VAL A 41 7.61 11.06 -2.41
CA VAL A 41 6.15 11.11 -2.32
C VAL A 41 5.69 12.38 -1.62
N CYS A 42 6.32 12.75 -0.49
CA CYS A 42 6.03 13.98 0.23
C CYS A 42 6.29 15.24 -0.62
N GLU A 43 7.42 15.28 -1.32
CA GLU A 43 7.80 16.40 -2.18
C GLU A 43 6.76 16.61 -3.31
N ILE A 44 6.35 15.52 -3.98
CA ILE A 44 5.34 15.58 -5.04
C ILE A 44 3.97 15.99 -4.51
N LEU A 45 3.53 15.48 -3.35
CA LEU A 45 2.27 15.92 -2.73
C LEU A 45 2.29 17.42 -2.41
N GLN A 46 3.40 17.94 -1.89
CA GLN A 46 3.56 19.37 -1.62
C GLN A 46 3.51 20.19 -2.90
N LYS A 47 4.20 19.74 -3.95
CA LYS A 47 4.15 20.37 -5.28
C LYS A 47 2.72 20.42 -5.82
N TRP A 48 2.01 19.30 -5.84
CA TRP A 48 0.63 19.23 -6.30
C TRP A 48 -0.28 20.19 -5.53
N HIS A 49 -0.14 20.25 -4.20
CA HIS A 49 -0.90 21.21 -3.39
C HIS A 49 -0.59 22.66 -3.78
N ASN A 50 0.69 23.01 -3.90
CA ASN A 50 1.14 24.36 -4.23
C ASN A 50 0.73 24.80 -5.65
N GLU A 51 0.63 23.86 -6.58
CA GLU A 51 0.22 24.12 -7.97
C GLU A 51 -1.30 24.09 -8.18
N GLY A 52 -2.08 23.78 -7.13
CA GLY A 52 -3.53 23.82 -7.21
C GLY A 52 -4.16 22.57 -7.83
N VAL A 53 -3.51 21.40 -7.70
CA VAL A 53 -4.19 20.11 -7.85
C VAL A 53 -5.25 20.03 -6.77
N THR A 54 -6.51 19.89 -7.17
CA THR A 54 -7.63 19.87 -6.20
C THR A 54 -8.28 18.51 -6.07
N LYS A 55 -8.06 17.59 -7.02
CA LYS A 55 -8.78 16.32 -7.09
C LYS A 55 -7.81 15.14 -7.07
N LEU A 56 -7.95 14.29 -6.06
CA LEU A 56 -7.28 12.99 -5.99
C LEU A 56 -8.29 11.85 -6.07
N GLY A 57 -7.97 10.82 -6.85
CA GLY A 57 -8.76 9.59 -6.99
C GLY A 57 -8.16 8.45 -6.18
N ILE A 58 -9.00 7.77 -5.41
CA ILE A 58 -8.64 6.55 -4.67
C ILE A 58 -9.76 5.54 -4.91
N SER A 59 -9.45 4.29 -5.24
CA SER A 59 -10.49 3.27 -5.41
C SER A 59 -10.73 2.43 -4.16
N THR A 60 -11.83 1.70 -4.15
CA THR A 60 -12.08 0.66 -3.13
C THR A 60 -11.02 -0.45 -3.12
N HIS A 61 -10.32 -0.67 -4.25
CA HIS A 61 -9.23 -1.63 -4.36
C HIS A 61 -7.97 -1.12 -3.68
N VAL A 62 -7.58 0.14 -3.96
CA VAL A 62 -6.50 0.84 -3.26
C VAL A 62 -6.74 0.84 -1.75
N PHE A 63 -7.96 1.15 -1.30
CA PHE A 63 -8.34 1.03 0.12
C PHE A 63 -8.06 -0.38 0.68
N GLY A 64 -8.54 -1.42 -0.01
CA GLY A 64 -8.39 -2.80 0.43
C GLY A 64 -6.92 -3.21 0.53
N GLU A 65 -6.09 -2.82 -0.44
CA GLU A 65 -4.67 -3.11 -0.47
C GLU A 65 -3.91 -2.37 0.63
N VAL A 66 -4.15 -1.07 0.81
CA VAL A 66 -3.49 -0.28 1.85
C VAL A 66 -3.83 -0.82 3.24
N VAL A 67 -5.12 -1.00 3.55
CA VAL A 67 -5.54 -1.51 4.87
C VAL A 67 -5.06 -2.93 5.12
N HIS A 68 -5.02 -3.78 4.08
CA HIS A 68 -4.47 -5.12 4.23
C HIS A 68 -2.97 -5.09 4.54
N ASN A 69 -2.18 -4.28 3.84
CA ASN A 69 -0.75 -4.16 4.08
C ASN A 69 -0.43 -3.55 5.45
N LEU A 70 -1.16 -2.51 5.86
CA LEU A 70 -1.07 -1.97 7.22
C LEU A 70 -1.36 -3.05 8.26
N PHE A 71 -2.40 -3.87 8.06
CA PHE A 71 -2.72 -4.97 8.98
C PHE A 71 -1.63 -6.02 9.09
N ILE A 72 -0.97 -6.35 7.98
CA ILE A 72 0.18 -7.25 8.01
C ILE A 72 1.34 -6.62 8.79
N GLN A 73 1.64 -5.34 8.55
CA GLN A 73 2.72 -4.61 9.23
C GLN A 73 2.46 -4.45 10.75
N GLU A 74 1.21 -4.11 11.13
CA GLU A 74 0.77 -3.97 12.53
C GLU A 74 0.96 -5.26 13.33
N ILE A 75 0.94 -6.43 12.67
CA ILE A 75 1.24 -7.70 13.32
C ILE A 75 2.75 -8.00 13.27
N LEU A 76 3.39 -7.81 12.12
CA LEU A 76 4.78 -8.20 11.88
C LEU A 76 5.74 -7.46 12.81
N LEU A 77 5.64 -6.13 12.87
CA LEU A 77 6.60 -5.30 13.61
C LEU A 77 6.63 -5.65 15.11
N PRO A 78 5.49 -5.70 15.84
CA PRO A 78 5.48 -6.13 17.23
C PRO A 78 5.95 -7.57 17.43
N LEU A 79 5.65 -8.48 16.50
CA LEU A 79 6.14 -9.86 16.57
C LEU A 79 7.66 -9.95 16.43
N GLU A 80 8.26 -9.18 15.52
CA GLU A 80 9.72 -9.13 15.36
C GLU A 80 10.41 -8.54 16.60
N ILE A 81 9.88 -7.45 17.14
CA ILE A 81 10.36 -6.84 18.39
C ILE A 81 10.28 -7.87 19.53
N TYR A 82 9.14 -8.55 19.66
CA TYR A 82 8.95 -9.58 20.67
C TYR A 82 9.93 -10.75 20.50
N HIS A 83 10.14 -11.21 19.26
CA HIS A 83 11.09 -12.27 18.96
C HIS A 83 12.52 -11.88 19.35
N LYS A 84 12.98 -10.69 18.94
CA LYS A 84 14.30 -10.14 19.29
C LYS A 84 14.48 -10.02 20.80
N ASN A 85 13.44 -9.60 21.52
CA ASN A 85 13.47 -9.51 22.98
C ASN A 85 13.56 -10.91 23.62
N GLN A 86 12.82 -11.90 23.12
CA GLN A 86 12.90 -13.29 23.60
C GLN A 86 14.27 -13.94 23.34
N SER A 87 14.92 -13.66 22.21
CA SER A 87 16.29 -14.15 21.95
C SER A 87 17.33 -13.48 22.84
N ASN A 88 17.14 -12.19 23.18
CA ASN A 88 18.07 -11.43 24.02
C ASN A 88 17.88 -11.68 25.53
N LEU A 89 16.71 -12.17 25.95
CA LEU A 89 16.41 -12.58 27.33
C LEU A 89 17.29 -13.75 27.82
N HIS A 90 17.92 -14.50 26.90
CA HIS A 90 18.92 -15.50 27.27
C HIS A 90 20.28 -14.91 27.69
N SER A 91 20.50 -13.58 27.60
CA SER A 91 21.82 -12.98 27.89
C SER A 91 21.85 -11.78 28.84
N LYS A 92 20.76 -11.10 29.22
CA LYS A 92 20.79 -10.00 30.23
C LYS A 92 19.44 -9.73 30.90
N SER A 93 19.51 -9.21 32.14
CA SER A 93 18.39 -8.93 33.05
C SER A 93 17.34 -7.98 32.47
N ARG A 94 16.07 -8.34 32.70
CA ARG A 94 14.82 -7.67 32.30
C ARG A 94 14.88 -6.14 32.23
N GLN A 95 14.70 -5.61 31.03
CA GLN A 95 13.92 -4.39 30.83
C GLN A 95 12.71 -4.77 29.98
N ASN A 96 11.54 -4.84 30.62
CA ASN A 96 10.27 -5.01 29.93
C ASN A 96 9.94 -3.68 29.25
N HIS A 97 10.03 -3.60 27.92
CA HIS A 97 9.26 -2.59 27.21
C HIS A 97 7.78 -2.99 27.33
N PRO A 98 6.92 -2.18 27.96
CA PRO A 98 5.49 -2.48 28.05
C PRO A 98 4.91 -2.45 26.64
N LEU A 99 4.21 -3.51 26.24
CA LEU A 99 3.53 -3.60 24.93
C LEU A 99 2.16 -2.89 24.96
N GLY A 100 1.79 -2.25 26.08
CA GLY A 100 0.50 -1.56 26.23
C GLY A 100 -0.67 -2.50 25.96
N GLU A 101 -1.63 -2.06 25.15
CA GLU A 101 -2.81 -2.85 24.76
C GLU A 101 -2.48 -4.14 23.97
N LEU A 102 -1.24 -4.25 23.44
CA LEU A 102 -0.76 -5.41 22.70
C LEU A 102 -0.18 -6.52 23.61
N GLU A 103 -0.09 -6.30 24.92
CA GLU A 103 0.54 -7.23 25.88
C GLU A 103 -0.05 -8.64 25.87
N GLU A 104 -1.33 -8.78 25.49
CA GLU A 104 -1.97 -10.07 25.39
C GLU A 104 -1.97 -10.69 23.98
N SER A 105 -1.97 -9.84 22.95
CA SER A 105 -2.15 -10.25 21.56
C SER A 105 -0.83 -10.70 20.93
N VAL A 106 0.25 -9.95 21.17
CA VAL A 106 1.57 -10.24 20.59
C VAL A 106 2.17 -11.54 21.14
N PRO A 107 2.20 -11.79 22.46
CA PRO A 107 2.67 -13.08 22.99
C PRO A 107 1.83 -14.27 22.54
N PHE A 108 0.50 -14.09 22.41
CA PHE A 108 -0.37 -15.12 21.88
C PHE A 108 0.01 -15.49 20.44
N LEU A 109 0.07 -14.50 19.55
CA LEU A 109 0.43 -14.71 18.14
C LEU A 109 1.83 -15.31 18.01
N TYR A 110 2.80 -14.84 18.80
CA TYR A 110 4.14 -15.40 18.84
C TYR A 110 4.15 -16.88 19.25
N ASN A 111 3.36 -17.26 20.26
CA ASN A 111 3.25 -18.65 20.71
C ASN A 111 2.60 -19.55 19.66
N VAL A 112 1.58 -19.06 18.95
CA VAL A 112 0.96 -19.78 17.83
C VAL A 112 1.98 -19.96 16.71
N TRP A 113 2.67 -18.88 16.33
CA TRP A 113 3.73 -18.91 15.33
C TRP A 113 4.80 -19.94 15.69
N LYS A 114 5.39 -19.84 16.90
CA LYS A 114 6.45 -20.73 17.39
C LYS A 114 6.08 -22.20 17.35
N LYS A 115 4.87 -22.56 17.78
CA LYS A 115 4.37 -23.95 17.76
C LYS A 115 4.22 -24.52 16.35
N HIS A 116 4.13 -23.67 15.34
CA HIS A 116 3.82 -24.06 13.98
C HIS A 116 4.86 -23.60 12.96
N ILE A 117 6.05 -23.13 13.41
CA ILE A 117 7.21 -22.84 12.56
C ILE A 117 7.46 -23.94 11.51
N PRO A 118 7.45 -25.25 11.84
CA PRO A 118 7.68 -26.31 10.85
C PRO A 118 6.58 -26.43 9.79
N LYS A 119 5.37 -25.94 10.08
CA LYS A 119 4.25 -25.87 9.13
C LYS A 119 4.31 -24.61 8.27
N PHE A 120 4.83 -23.50 8.83
CA PHE A 120 5.01 -22.24 8.10
C PHE A 120 6.26 -22.27 7.19
N TYR A 121 7.29 -23.07 7.49
CA TYR A 121 8.56 -23.05 6.74
C TYR A 121 9.25 -24.41 6.58
N LYS A 122 9.85 -24.61 5.40
CA LYS A 122 10.75 -25.74 5.11
C LYS A 122 12.25 -25.41 5.15
N LYS A 123 12.71 -24.14 5.21
CA LYS A 123 14.17 -23.85 5.26
C LYS A 123 14.62 -22.44 5.70
N ASN A 124 13.80 -21.37 5.61
CA ASN A 124 14.17 -20.02 6.07
C ASN A 124 13.11 -19.45 7.01
N VAL A 125 13.49 -18.77 8.09
CA VAL A 125 12.59 -18.24 9.12
C VAL A 125 12.14 -16.82 8.75
N SER A 126 11.22 -16.66 7.80
CA SER A 126 10.41 -15.43 7.73
C SER A 126 9.11 -15.65 8.55
N ILE A 127 8.20 -14.70 8.64
CA ILE A 127 6.85 -14.93 9.23
C ILE A 127 5.80 -14.74 8.14
N ASN A 128 5.05 -15.80 7.80
CA ASN A 128 3.92 -15.69 6.90
C ASN A 128 2.70 -15.25 7.70
N ILE A 129 2.57 -13.94 7.85
CA ILE A 129 1.52 -13.32 8.68
C ILE A 129 0.13 -13.72 8.17
N SER A 130 -0.08 -13.78 6.85
CA SER A 130 -1.34 -14.22 6.24
C SER A 130 -1.73 -15.65 6.64
N GLU A 131 -0.78 -16.58 6.65
CA GLU A 131 -1.04 -17.94 7.14
C GLU A 131 -1.26 -17.99 8.66
N LEU A 132 -0.51 -17.21 9.45
CA LEU A 132 -0.71 -17.09 10.88
C LEU A 132 -2.13 -16.61 11.22
N ILE A 133 -2.61 -15.58 10.53
CA ILE A 133 -3.98 -15.05 10.67
C ILE A 133 -5.01 -16.14 10.35
N LYS A 134 -4.86 -16.83 9.21
CA LYS A 134 -5.76 -17.93 8.82
C LYS A 134 -5.77 -19.02 9.89
N PHE A 135 -4.60 -19.40 10.37
CA PHE A 135 -4.44 -20.43 11.40
C PHE A 135 -5.14 -20.03 12.71
N VAL A 136 -4.96 -18.78 13.16
CA VAL A 136 -5.64 -18.26 14.35
C VAL A 136 -7.16 -18.32 14.18
N LYS A 137 -7.67 -17.84 13.04
CA LYS A 137 -9.10 -17.82 12.74
C LYS A 137 -9.74 -19.21 12.71
N MET A 138 -9.00 -20.23 12.27
CA MET A 138 -9.49 -21.61 12.16
C MET A 138 -9.37 -22.39 13.47
N ASN A 139 -8.26 -22.23 14.20
CA ASN A 139 -7.92 -23.12 15.32
C ASN A 139 -8.14 -22.49 16.70
N TYR A 140 -8.29 -21.16 16.77
CA TYR A 140 -8.52 -20.43 18.02
C TYR A 140 -9.72 -19.47 17.91
N PRO A 141 -10.93 -19.97 17.61
CA PRO A 141 -12.10 -19.11 17.36
C PRO A 141 -12.46 -18.21 18.56
N SER A 142 -12.28 -18.70 19.80
CA SER A 142 -12.51 -17.93 21.03
C SER A 142 -11.48 -16.83 21.30
N GLN A 143 -10.35 -16.83 20.57
CA GLN A 143 -9.28 -15.83 20.71
C GLN A 143 -9.18 -14.92 19.48
N ARG A 144 -10.19 -14.91 18.60
CA ARG A 144 -10.22 -14.03 17.42
C ARG A 144 -10.14 -12.54 17.79
N ASN A 145 -10.63 -12.17 18.96
CA ASN A 145 -10.52 -10.80 19.48
C ASN A 145 -9.05 -10.33 19.63
N LYS A 146 -8.09 -11.25 19.79
CA LYS A 146 -6.66 -10.90 19.82
C LYS A 146 -6.13 -10.41 18.46
N LEU A 147 -6.86 -10.64 17.36
CA LEU A 147 -6.58 -10.02 16.07
C LEU A 147 -7.25 -8.64 15.90
N GLN A 148 -8.30 -8.35 16.67
CA GLN A 148 -9.13 -7.15 16.52
C GLN A 148 -8.33 -5.87 16.74
N ILE A 149 -7.39 -5.88 17.68
CA ILE A 149 -6.55 -4.70 17.97
C ILE A 149 -5.75 -4.25 16.74
N PHE A 150 -5.17 -5.20 16.00
CA PHE A 150 -4.43 -4.90 14.78
C PHE A 150 -5.36 -4.44 13.64
N TYR A 151 -6.57 -5.02 13.55
CA TYR A 151 -7.58 -4.55 12.60
C TYR A 151 -7.97 -3.10 12.86
N ASN A 152 -8.28 -2.77 14.11
CA ASN A 152 -8.66 -1.41 14.50
C ASN A 152 -7.51 -0.44 14.21
N SER A 153 -6.29 -0.76 14.66
CA SER A 153 -5.12 0.06 14.43
C SER A 153 -4.87 0.34 12.94
N SER A 154 -5.04 -0.66 12.07
CA SER A 154 -4.87 -0.48 10.62
C SER A 154 -5.92 0.46 10.01
N ILE A 155 -7.17 0.34 10.47
CA ILE A 155 -8.28 1.20 10.04
C ILE A 155 -8.06 2.63 10.54
N ASP A 156 -7.65 2.78 11.79
CA ASP A 156 -7.39 4.08 12.41
C ASP A 156 -6.26 4.81 11.68
N ARG A 157 -5.13 4.14 11.40
CA ARG A 157 -4.03 4.71 10.61
C ARG A 157 -4.47 5.16 9.22
N TYR A 158 -5.27 4.35 8.52
CA TYR A 158 -5.79 4.74 7.20
C TYR A 158 -6.75 5.93 7.29
N ASN A 159 -7.60 5.99 8.32
CA ASN A 159 -8.49 7.12 8.55
C ASN A 159 -7.74 8.40 8.91
N GLU A 160 -6.66 8.31 9.68
CA GLU A 160 -5.77 9.43 9.98
C GLU A 160 -5.14 9.98 8.70
N PHE A 161 -4.60 9.10 7.84
CA PHE A 161 -4.11 9.47 6.51
C PHE A 161 -5.19 10.18 5.68
N LEU A 162 -6.39 9.59 5.57
CA LEU A 162 -7.49 10.18 4.81
C LEU A 162 -7.93 11.53 5.37
N SER A 163 -7.93 11.68 6.70
CA SER A 163 -8.28 12.94 7.36
C SER A 163 -7.25 14.03 7.02
N ALA A 164 -5.96 13.71 7.09
CA ALA A 164 -4.88 14.63 6.75
C ALA A 164 -4.91 15.04 5.28
N ILE A 165 -4.99 14.08 4.35
CA ILE A 165 -4.96 14.38 2.91
C ILE A 165 -6.18 15.20 2.46
N ARG A 166 -7.34 15.00 3.09
CA ARG A 166 -8.57 15.77 2.81
C ARG A 166 -8.49 17.24 3.21
N GLN A 167 -7.53 17.64 4.04
CA GLN A 167 -7.30 19.05 4.35
C GLN A 167 -6.76 19.82 3.14
N HIS A 168 -6.09 19.12 2.22
CA HIS A 168 -5.40 19.73 1.08
C HIS A 168 -6.04 19.38 -0.27
N PHE A 169 -6.74 18.24 -0.35
CA PHE A 169 -7.30 17.72 -1.61
C PHE A 169 -8.74 17.23 -1.46
N ARG A 170 -9.56 17.40 -2.50
CA ARG A 170 -10.83 16.68 -2.63
C ARG A 170 -10.53 15.24 -3.05
N ILE A 171 -10.85 14.30 -2.16
CA ILE A 171 -10.74 12.86 -2.45
C ILE A 171 -12.05 12.35 -3.07
N GLU A 172 -11.96 11.70 -4.22
CA GLU A 172 -13.05 10.93 -4.83
C GLU A 172 -12.80 9.43 -4.67
N PHE A 173 -13.79 8.71 -4.15
CA PHE A 173 -13.75 7.27 -4.01
C PHE A 173 -14.37 6.60 -5.24
N LEU A 174 -13.56 5.87 -5.98
CA LEU A 174 -13.94 5.23 -7.24
C LEU A 174 -14.26 3.74 -7.04
N THR A 175 -15.19 3.24 -7.85
CA THR A 175 -15.65 1.86 -7.84
C THR A 175 -15.41 1.19 -9.19
N THR A 176 -15.27 -0.13 -9.18
CA THR A 176 -15.04 -0.91 -10.39
C THR A 176 -16.35 -1.47 -10.94
N ASP A 177 -16.52 -1.41 -12.26
CA ASP A 177 -17.56 -2.10 -13.02
C ASP A 177 -16.96 -3.09 -14.04
N ALA A 178 -17.81 -3.77 -14.81
CA ALA A 178 -17.37 -4.73 -15.82
C ALA A 178 -16.53 -4.09 -16.94
N ASN A 179 -16.79 -2.84 -17.31
CA ASN A 179 -16.04 -2.16 -18.36
C ASN A 179 -14.61 -1.85 -17.89
N ILE A 180 -14.46 -1.42 -16.63
CA ILE A 180 -13.15 -1.21 -16.01
C ILE A 180 -12.38 -2.54 -15.95
N GLN A 181 -13.06 -3.65 -15.61
CA GLN A 181 -12.43 -4.97 -15.59
C GLN A 181 -11.95 -5.40 -16.98
N ASP A 182 -12.76 -5.22 -18.02
CA ASP A 182 -12.37 -5.55 -19.39
C ASP A 182 -11.20 -4.68 -19.88
N LEU A 183 -11.18 -3.39 -19.50
CA LEU A 183 -10.08 -2.49 -19.76
C LEU A 183 -8.79 -2.95 -19.05
N ALA A 184 -8.87 -3.33 -17.77
CA ALA A 184 -7.74 -3.86 -17.02
C ALA A 184 -7.17 -5.12 -17.68
N LEU A 185 -8.02 -6.06 -18.11
CA LEU A 185 -7.59 -7.26 -18.83
C LEU A 185 -6.90 -6.93 -20.16
N ALA A 186 -7.39 -5.92 -20.88
CA ALA A 186 -6.75 -5.44 -22.10
C ALA A 186 -5.37 -4.82 -21.79
N GLN A 187 -5.28 -3.99 -20.75
CA GLN A 187 -4.04 -3.34 -20.33
C GLN A 187 -3.01 -4.36 -19.81
N MET A 188 -3.41 -5.39 -19.05
CA MET A 188 -2.52 -6.50 -18.67
C MET A 188 -1.87 -7.15 -19.91
N ARG A 189 -2.65 -7.38 -20.98
CA ARG A 189 -2.14 -8.02 -22.20
C ARG A 189 -1.25 -7.10 -23.02
N LEU A 190 -1.65 -5.84 -23.16
CA LEU A 190 -0.97 -4.87 -24.02
C LEU A 190 0.30 -4.32 -23.36
N LEU A 191 0.24 -4.07 -22.06
CA LEU A 191 1.26 -3.37 -21.27
C LEU A 191 2.05 -4.31 -20.36
N GLN A 192 1.67 -5.59 -20.28
CA GLN A 192 2.29 -6.63 -19.43
C GLN A 192 2.31 -6.29 -17.93
N LEU A 193 1.32 -5.52 -17.48
CA LEU A 193 1.18 -5.13 -16.07
C LEU A 193 0.64 -6.28 -15.22
N GLU A 194 1.04 -6.32 -13.94
CA GLU A 194 0.35 -7.12 -12.94
C GLU A 194 -1.12 -6.72 -12.77
N ALA A 195 -1.91 -7.61 -12.18
CA ALA A 195 -3.37 -7.48 -12.17
C ALA A 195 -3.86 -6.24 -11.41
N TYR A 196 -3.22 -5.88 -10.30
CA TYR A 196 -3.59 -4.69 -9.51
C TYR A 196 -3.15 -3.40 -10.20
N ASP A 197 -1.94 -3.36 -10.76
CA ASP A 197 -1.45 -2.22 -11.53
C ASP A 197 -2.32 -1.92 -12.75
N ALA A 198 -2.67 -2.96 -13.51
CA ALA A 198 -3.59 -2.83 -14.63
C ALA A 198 -4.98 -2.37 -14.19
N LEU A 199 -5.48 -2.85 -13.05
CA LEU A 199 -6.78 -2.44 -12.54
C LEU A 199 -6.78 -0.97 -12.10
N HIS A 200 -5.77 -0.55 -11.35
CA HIS A 200 -5.62 0.83 -10.91
C HIS A 200 -5.47 1.79 -12.08
N TYR A 201 -4.65 1.41 -13.07
CA TYR A 201 -4.48 2.19 -14.28
C TYR A 201 -5.76 2.25 -15.13
N ALA A 202 -6.53 1.15 -15.22
CA ALA A 202 -7.83 1.11 -15.89
C ALA A 202 -8.85 2.03 -15.21
N ILE A 203 -8.90 2.04 -13.88
CA ILE A 203 -9.80 2.93 -13.12
C ILE A 203 -9.46 4.40 -13.42
N ALA A 204 -8.17 4.76 -13.35
CA ALA A 204 -7.72 6.12 -13.66
C ALA A 204 -8.11 6.53 -15.09
N THR A 205 -7.87 5.64 -16.06
CA THR A 205 -8.18 5.86 -17.48
C THR A 205 -9.69 6.01 -17.73
N TYR A 206 -10.49 5.08 -17.19
CA TYR A 206 -11.93 5.05 -17.39
C TYR A 206 -12.63 6.27 -16.79
N HIS A 207 -12.14 6.76 -15.66
CA HIS A 207 -12.67 7.97 -15.01
C HIS A 207 -12.01 9.27 -15.50
N HIS A 208 -11.20 9.21 -16.57
CA HIS A 208 -10.56 10.35 -17.20
C HIS A 208 -9.70 11.19 -16.25
N TYR A 209 -8.93 10.54 -15.39
CA TYR A 209 -7.91 11.22 -14.61
C TYR A 209 -6.77 11.66 -15.54
N ASP A 210 -6.22 12.84 -15.29
CA ASP A 210 -5.11 13.37 -16.09
C ASP A 210 -3.83 12.54 -15.84
N TYR A 211 -3.63 12.16 -14.57
CA TYR A 211 -2.44 11.41 -14.13
C TYR A 211 -2.78 10.18 -13.29
N PHE A 212 -1.94 9.15 -13.41
CA PHE A 212 -1.88 7.98 -12.54
C PHE A 212 -0.53 7.98 -11.83
N ALA A 213 -0.52 8.15 -10.51
CA ALA A 213 0.69 8.22 -9.70
C ALA A 213 0.99 6.88 -9.02
N THR A 214 2.20 6.36 -9.24
CA THR A 214 2.64 5.06 -8.73
C THR A 214 4.14 5.08 -8.39
N LEU A 215 4.57 4.09 -7.63
CA LEU A 215 5.97 3.74 -7.36
C LEU A 215 6.36 2.41 -8.01
N ASP A 216 5.46 1.78 -8.76
CA ASP A 216 5.68 0.45 -9.29
C ASP A 216 6.69 0.45 -10.44
N GLY A 217 7.58 -0.54 -10.40
CA GLY A 217 8.61 -0.78 -11.40
C GLY A 217 8.05 -1.22 -12.75
N ASP A 218 6.87 -1.84 -12.78
CA ASP A 218 6.24 -2.46 -13.95
C ASP A 218 5.95 -1.46 -15.07
N PHE A 219 5.76 -0.18 -14.72
CA PHE A 219 5.61 0.90 -15.69
C PHE A 219 6.97 1.31 -16.28
N VAL A 220 7.50 0.47 -17.17
CA VAL A 220 8.80 0.66 -17.85
C VAL A 220 8.67 1.42 -19.17
N HIS A 221 9.34 2.57 -19.28
CA HIS A 221 9.33 3.48 -20.44
C HIS A 221 9.51 2.80 -21.83
N ALA A 222 10.29 1.72 -21.92
CA ALA A 222 10.63 1.08 -23.19
C ALA A 222 9.47 0.35 -23.88
N LEU A 223 8.44 -0.07 -23.12
CA LEU A 223 7.28 -0.77 -23.68
C LEU A 223 6.23 0.17 -24.29
N TYR A 224 6.34 1.48 -24.03
CA TYR A 224 5.27 2.45 -24.29
C TYR A 224 5.63 3.53 -25.32
N ASN A 225 6.75 3.37 -26.02
CA ASN A 225 7.21 4.30 -27.07
C ASN A 225 6.54 4.09 -28.43
N GLN A 226 5.42 3.35 -28.50
CA GLN A 226 4.63 3.27 -29.72
C GLN A 226 3.61 4.39 -29.73
N ASP A 227 3.56 5.17 -30.82
CA ASP A 227 2.61 6.24 -31.07
C ASP A 227 1.16 5.73 -30.88
N LEU A 228 0.66 5.83 -29.64
CA LEU A 228 -0.73 5.62 -29.30
C LEU A 228 -1.47 6.91 -29.68
N ASP A 229 -1.70 7.07 -30.97
CA ASP A 229 -2.39 8.22 -31.57
C ASP A 229 -3.91 8.22 -31.28
N LEU A 230 -4.35 7.67 -30.15
CA LEU A 230 -5.76 7.41 -29.84
C LEU A 230 -6.09 7.64 -28.36
N ALA A 231 -7.03 8.58 -28.13
CA ALA A 231 -7.69 8.97 -26.88
C ALA A 231 -6.85 9.82 -25.89
N PRO A 232 -7.50 10.67 -25.04
CA PRO A 232 -6.82 11.29 -23.92
C PRO A 232 -6.40 10.19 -22.95
N ILE A 233 -5.13 9.84 -23.03
CA ILE A 233 -4.53 8.79 -22.23
C ILE A 233 -4.11 9.40 -20.89
N THR A 234 -4.59 8.82 -19.79
CA THR A 234 -4.07 9.10 -18.44
C THR A 234 -2.56 8.88 -18.44
N LYS A 235 -1.79 9.94 -18.17
CA LYS A 235 -0.32 9.89 -18.12
C LYS A 235 0.13 9.22 -16.83
N ILE A 236 1.17 8.41 -16.88
CA ILE A 236 1.70 7.76 -15.68
C ILE A 236 2.80 8.63 -15.09
N VAL A 237 2.74 8.89 -13.78
CA VAL A 237 3.76 9.59 -13.00
C VAL A 237 4.42 8.58 -12.07
N LYS A 238 5.65 8.18 -12.40
CA LYS A 238 6.40 7.18 -11.66
C LYS A 238 7.37 7.86 -10.70
N ILE A 239 7.16 7.67 -9.39
CA ILE A 239 7.83 8.43 -8.33
C ILE A 239 8.94 7.58 -7.65
N ALA A 240 9.47 6.57 -8.36
CA ALA A 240 10.54 5.69 -7.92
C ALA A 240 11.45 5.25 -9.07
#